data_AF-A0AAU9KZF4-F1
#
_entry.id   AF-A0AAU9KZF4-F1
#
_cell.length_a   1.000
_cell.length_b   1.000
_cell.length_c   1.000
_cell.angle_alpha   90.00
_cell.angle_beta   90.00
_cell.angle_gamma   90.00
#
_symmetry.space_group_name_H-M   'P 1'
#
loop_
_entity.id
_entity.type
_entity.pdbx_description
1 polymer ?
#
loop_
_entity_poly.entity_id
_entity_poly.type
_entity_poly.pdbx_seq_one_letter_code
_entity_poly.pdbx_strand_id
1 'polypeptide(L)'
;MTTKMKTERDLKLLVSFIAMVFVGLGNKIFQKLQTIPMHNYPTFLNLLTTFVYIPISFAYILPMIKYGNAITWDQRSIPKRKFAVMGGLDSIAGILQVFAATYLGGSLLILLGQAAIPISMLISSLLLKAKYSSYQYVGAVVVSLGLLIVLGSGDSSSHTGTSSHMLVLWSIVMIFSCVPMCLSSVYKEKALGETELDAVYLNGWIAVFQFLFAIPLTFPAAMVGDHPVSPSELPENLYDGLMCYMGQNTITDGAHKDDCEKATIYVTAYLLFNVAYNLLIILILKFGSANILWLAMTIMVPLGNVAFTFPFMPEHQPLHAKDITGLVFIMLGLFVYRFMGEMTNSWHKPQPIHAGTAVDELKQPLISSDIDNSDDLNRDV
;
A
#
# COMPACT_ATOMS: atom_id res chain seq x y z
N MET A 1 -25.02 33.70 -2.42
CA MET A 1 -24.64 32.84 -1.26
C MET A 1 -24.17 31.44 -1.71
N THR A 2 -24.74 30.89 -2.80
CA THR A 2 -24.37 29.60 -3.41
C THR A 2 -22.98 29.54 -4.05
N THR A 3 -22.47 30.64 -4.63
CA THR A 3 -21.13 30.69 -5.24
C THR A 3 -19.99 30.60 -4.22
N LYS A 4 -20.10 31.30 -3.08
CA LYS A 4 -19.06 31.31 -2.04
C LYS A 4 -18.91 29.94 -1.38
N MET A 5 -20.02 29.26 -1.09
CA MET A 5 -20.03 27.88 -0.58
C MET A 5 -19.54 26.83 -1.61
N LYS A 6 -19.69 27.11 -2.91
CA LYS A 6 -19.14 26.24 -3.98
C LYS A 6 -17.62 26.41 -4.08
N THR A 7 -17.13 27.65 -4.11
CA THR A 7 -15.69 27.95 -4.13
C THR A 7 -14.95 27.43 -2.89
N GLU A 8 -15.54 27.55 -1.68
CA GLU A 8 -14.93 27.00 -0.46
C GLU A 8 -14.87 25.47 -0.46
N ARG A 9 -15.86 24.80 -1.06
CA ARG A 9 -15.85 23.34 -1.23
C ARG A 9 -14.80 22.91 -2.24
N ASP A 10 -14.74 23.57 -3.39
CA ASP A 10 -13.77 23.27 -4.45
C ASP A 10 -12.33 23.51 -3.96
N LEU A 11 -12.11 24.56 -3.16
CA LEU A 11 -10.83 24.83 -2.51
C LEU A 11 -10.47 23.76 -1.47
N LYS A 12 -11.41 23.35 -0.61
CA LYS A 12 -11.19 22.25 0.34
C LYS A 12 -10.85 20.95 -0.36
N LEU A 13 -11.54 20.63 -1.46
CA LEU A 13 -11.27 19.44 -2.27
C LEU A 13 -9.87 19.50 -2.93
N LEU A 14 -9.48 20.65 -3.47
CA LEU A 14 -8.15 20.86 -4.05
C LEU A 14 -7.06 20.71 -2.99
N VAL A 15 -7.24 21.32 -1.81
CA VAL A 15 -6.29 21.23 -0.70
C VAL A 15 -6.15 19.80 -0.20
N SER A 16 -7.27 19.08 -0.02
CA SER A 16 -7.25 17.66 0.37
C SER A 16 -6.57 16.79 -0.69
N PHE A 17 -6.80 17.06 -1.97
CA PHE A 17 -6.15 16.36 -3.07
C PHE A 17 -4.62 16.56 -3.07
N ILE A 18 -4.15 17.82 -2.95
CA ILE A 18 -2.72 18.13 -2.90
C ILE A 18 -2.08 17.52 -1.65
N ALA A 19 -2.75 17.63 -0.50
CA ALA A 19 -2.30 17.04 0.75
C ALA A 19 -2.17 15.51 0.63
N MET A 20 -3.14 14.87 -0.03
CA MET A 20 -3.11 13.44 -0.28
C MET A 20 -1.93 13.04 -1.15
N VAL A 21 -1.72 13.70 -2.30
CA VAL A 21 -0.58 13.44 -3.19
C VAL A 21 0.74 13.59 -2.42
N PHE A 22 0.91 14.66 -1.65
CA PHE A 22 2.13 14.89 -0.88
C PHE A 22 2.36 13.84 0.21
N VAL A 23 1.34 13.57 1.03
CA VAL A 23 1.43 12.63 2.16
C VAL A 23 1.56 11.20 1.65
N GLY A 24 0.86 10.81 0.59
CA GLY A 24 0.97 9.48 -0.02
C GLY A 24 2.30 9.25 -0.72
N LEU A 25 2.81 10.26 -1.43
CA LEU A 25 4.17 10.22 -1.97
C LEU A 25 5.20 10.08 -0.84
N GLY A 26 5.06 10.87 0.22
CA GLY A 26 5.88 10.77 1.43
C GLY A 26 5.82 9.36 2.03
N ASN A 27 4.64 8.79 2.22
CA ASN A 27 4.45 7.44 2.73
C ASN A 27 5.23 6.40 1.91
N LYS A 28 5.10 6.42 0.57
CA LYS A 28 5.83 5.50 -0.33
C LYS A 28 7.34 5.71 -0.31
N ILE A 29 7.78 6.96 -0.27
CA ILE A 29 9.19 7.33 -0.21
C ILE A 29 9.80 6.83 1.10
N PHE A 30 9.21 7.20 2.23
CA PHE A 30 9.71 6.82 3.55
C PHE A 30 9.55 5.32 3.82
N GLN A 31 8.60 4.64 3.16
CA GLN A 31 8.49 3.18 3.18
C GLN A 31 9.77 2.51 2.65
N LYS A 32 10.40 3.06 1.61
CA LYS A 32 11.70 2.59 1.11
C LYS A 32 12.86 3.16 1.91
N LEU A 33 12.84 4.45 2.27
CA LEU A 33 13.97 5.07 2.98
C LEU A 33 14.23 4.46 4.35
N GLN A 34 13.20 3.94 5.05
CA GLN A 34 13.41 3.25 6.33
C GLN A 34 14.16 1.93 6.18
N THR A 35 14.06 1.25 5.03
CA THR A 35 14.74 -0.04 4.80
C THR A 35 16.21 0.12 4.45
N ILE A 36 16.66 1.33 4.13
CA ILE A 36 18.07 1.63 3.81
C ILE A 36 18.94 1.51 5.08
N PRO A 37 18.71 2.28 6.16
CA PRO A 37 19.52 2.16 7.38
C PRO A 37 19.21 0.90 8.18
N MET A 38 18.05 0.28 7.97
CA MET A 38 17.61 -0.94 8.66
C MET A 38 17.55 -2.16 7.73
N HIS A 39 18.48 -2.24 6.78
CA HIS A 39 18.53 -3.33 5.80
C HIS A 39 18.58 -4.71 6.47
N ASN A 40 19.26 -4.81 7.63
CA ASN A 40 19.42 -6.04 8.39
C ASN A 40 18.20 -6.38 9.27
N TYR A 41 17.27 -5.45 9.46
CA TYR A 41 16.16 -5.56 10.42
C TYR A 41 14.74 -5.43 9.78
N PRO A 42 14.43 -6.04 8.61
CA PRO A 42 13.13 -5.90 7.96
C PRO A 42 11.97 -6.48 8.79
N THR A 43 12.25 -7.55 9.53
CA THR A 43 11.30 -8.20 10.43
C THR A 43 10.88 -7.26 11.58
N PHE A 44 11.84 -6.52 12.14
CA PHE A 44 11.58 -5.52 13.17
C PHE A 44 10.73 -4.37 12.61
N LEU A 45 11.07 -3.85 11.43
CA LEU A 45 10.29 -2.80 10.76
C LEU A 45 8.82 -3.18 10.55
N ASN A 46 8.57 -4.41 10.10
CA ASN A 46 7.22 -4.91 9.87
C ASN A 46 6.43 -5.03 11.20
N LEU A 47 7.06 -5.59 12.24
CA LEU A 47 6.45 -5.69 13.57
C LEU A 47 6.18 -4.33 14.17
N LEU A 48 7.15 -3.40 14.12
CA LEU A 48 7.01 -2.05 14.66
C LEU A 48 5.87 -1.29 13.97
N THR A 49 5.80 -1.34 12.64
CA THR A 49 4.75 -0.66 11.88
C THR A 49 3.37 -1.17 12.26
N THR A 50 3.19 -2.50 12.31
CA THR A 50 1.92 -3.11 12.69
C THR A 50 1.57 -2.82 14.16
N PHE A 51 2.58 -2.86 15.04
CA PHE A 51 2.42 -2.61 16.47
C PHE A 51 1.98 -1.17 16.75
N VAL A 52 2.61 -0.17 16.13
CA VAL A 52 2.29 1.25 16.32
C VAL A 52 0.87 1.58 15.84
N TYR A 53 0.39 0.86 14.82
CA TYR A 53 -0.94 1.08 14.29
C TYR A 53 -2.06 0.65 15.26
N ILE A 54 -1.84 -0.37 16.08
CA ILE A 54 -2.80 -0.86 17.08
C ILE A 54 -3.21 0.23 18.10
N PRO A 55 -2.32 0.81 18.93
CA PRO A 55 -2.71 1.79 19.94
C PRO A 55 -3.34 3.04 19.32
N ILE A 56 -2.90 3.45 18.13
CA ILE A 56 -3.49 4.58 17.39
C ILE A 56 -4.95 4.25 17.00
N SER A 57 -5.19 3.05 16.48
CA SER A 57 -6.54 2.60 16.12
C SER A 57 -7.43 2.50 17.35
N PHE A 58 -6.95 1.87 18.43
CA PHE A 58 -7.72 1.74 19.68
C PHE A 58 -7.96 3.08 20.38
N ALA A 59 -7.04 4.04 20.25
CA ALA A 59 -7.24 5.40 20.77
C ALA A 59 -8.40 6.13 20.08
N TYR A 60 -8.72 5.81 18.83
CA TYR A 60 -9.90 6.30 18.13
C TYR A 60 -11.16 5.45 18.43
N ILE A 61 -11.02 4.12 18.41
CA ILE A 61 -12.13 3.17 18.61
C ILE A 61 -12.75 3.30 20.01
N LEU A 62 -11.94 3.42 21.07
CA LEU A 62 -12.43 3.43 22.45
C LEU A 62 -13.33 4.64 22.78
N PRO A 63 -12.97 5.89 22.43
CA PRO A 63 -13.87 7.04 22.58
C PRO A 63 -15.09 6.94 21.70
N MET A 64 -14.95 6.45 20.46
CA MET A 64 -16.05 6.35 19.51
C MET A 64 -17.09 5.29 19.95
N ILE A 65 -16.65 4.23 20.62
CA ILE A 65 -17.48 3.24 21.30
C ILE A 65 -18.23 3.83 22.50
N LYS A 66 -17.56 4.68 23.28
CA LYS A 66 -18.07 5.13 24.58
C LYS A 66 -18.96 6.36 24.47
N TYR A 67 -18.71 7.23 23.49
CA TYR A 67 -19.38 8.52 23.33
C TYR A 67 -19.99 8.73 21.94
N GLY A 68 -19.70 7.87 20.97
CA GLY A 68 -20.21 7.99 19.59
C GLY A 68 -21.28 6.95 19.25
N ASN A 69 -22.05 7.23 18.19
CA ASN A 69 -23.03 6.31 17.60
C ASN A 69 -22.51 5.58 16.35
N ALA A 70 -21.23 5.75 15.99
CA ALA A 70 -20.68 5.21 14.75
C ALA A 70 -20.31 3.71 14.83
N ILE A 71 -20.07 3.20 16.05
CA ILE A 71 -19.76 1.78 16.26
C ILE A 71 -21.00 1.10 16.85
N THR A 72 -21.84 0.58 15.98
CA THR A 72 -23.08 -0.14 16.33
C THR A 72 -22.77 -1.51 16.94
N TRP A 73 -23.70 -2.02 17.77
CA TRP A 73 -23.59 -3.35 18.36
C TRP A 73 -23.55 -4.46 17.29
N ASP A 74 -24.13 -4.23 16.12
CA ASP A 74 -24.10 -5.14 14.98
C ASP A 74 -22.68 -5.34 14.43
N GLN A 75 -21.85 -4.28 14.42
CA GLN A 75 -20.44 -4.36 13.98
C GLN A 75 -19.59 -5.22 14.92
N ARG A 76 -19.95 -5.29 16.21
CA ARG A 76 -19.30 -6.16 17.21
C ARG A 76 -19.72 -7.61 17.13
N SER A 77 -20.89 -7.87 16.54
CA SER A 77 -21.41 -9.24 16.37
C SER A 77 -20.71 -10.01 15.25
N ILE A 78 -19.93 -9.32 14.41
CA ILE A 78 -19.20 -9.95 13.31
C ILE A 78 -18.20 -10.97 13.87
N PRO A 79 -18.21 -12.21 13.34
CA PRO A 79 -17.33 -13.25 13.82
C PRO A 79 -15.87 -12.86 13.60
N LYS A 80 -15.10 -12.78 14.70
CA LYS A 80 -13.67 -12.41 14.69
C LYS A 80 -12.80 -13.27 13.78
N ARG A 81 -13.26 -14.48 13.43
CA ARG A 81 -12.62 -15.36 12.44
C ARG A 81 -12.48 -14.69 11.07
N LYS A 82 -13.45 -13.86 10.65
CA LYS A 82 -13.36 -13.10 9.38
C LYS A 82 -12.18 -12.12 9.42
N PHE A 83 -12.05 -11.36 10.50
CA PHE A 83 -10.91 -10.45 10.72
C PHE A 83 -9.57 -11.18 10.84
N ALA A 84 -9.56 -12.37 11.44
CA ALA A 84 -8.36 -13.18 11.54
C ALA A 84 -7.85 -13.66 10.18
N VAL A 85 -8.75 -14.04 9.26
CA VAL A 85 -8.37 -14.43 7.89
C VAL A 85 -7.79 -13.23 7.12
N MET A 86 -8.41 -12.06 7.25
CA MET A 86 -7.92 -10.81 6.63
C MET A 86 -6.53 -10.45 7.17
N GLY A 87 -6.38 -10.36 8.49
CA GLY A 87 -5.11 -10.03 9.12
C GLY A 87 -4.01 -11.05 8.86
N GLY A 88 -4.34 -12.35 8.72
CA GLY A 88 -3.38 -13.37 8.33
C GLY A 88 -2.84 -13.17 6.91
N LEU A 89 -3.71 -12.88 5.95
CA LEU A 89 -3.33 -12.61 4.56
C LEU A 89 -2.54 -11.30 4.44
N ASP A 90 -2.97 -10.24 5.14
CA ASP A 90 -2.30 -8.94 5.16
C ASP A 90 -0.92 -9.03 5.84
N SER A 91 -0.77 -9.89 6.85
CA SER A 91 0.52 -10.16 7.49
C SER A 91 1.50 -10.83 6.53
N ILE A 92 1.05 -11.85 5.79
CA ILE A 92 1.88 -12.52 4.75
C ILE A 92 2.27 -11.51 3.67
N ALA A 93 1.32 -10.73 3.17
CA ALA A 93 1.58 -9.71 2.16
C ALA A 93 2.57 -8.64 2.67
N GLY A 94 2.38 -8.15 3.89
CA GLY A 94 3.21 -7.12 4.50
C GLY A 94 4.66 -7.57 4.68
N ILE A 95 4.87 -8.78 5.20
CA ILE A 95 6.22 -9.34 5.35
C ILE A 95 6.92 -9.44 4.00
N LEU A 96 6.28 -10.04 2.99
CA LEU A 96 6.89 -10.19 1.67
C LEU A 96 7.22 -8.82 1.03
N GLN A 97 6.35 -7.82 1.22
CA GLN A 97 6.58 -6.47 0.71
C GLN A 97 7.71 -5.75 1.43
N VAL A 98 7.79 -5.83 2.75
CA VAL A 98 8.87 -5.17 3.52
C VAL A 98 10.21 -5.77 3.14
N PHE A 99 10.30 -7.10 3.05
CA PHE A 99 11.52 -7.76 2.61
C PHE A 99 11.91 -7.33 1.20
N ALA A 100 10.99 -7.39 0.24
CA ALA A 100 11.36 -6.99 -1.11
C ALA A 100 11.54 -5.47 -1.27
N ALA A 101 10.96 -4.63 -0.41
CA ALA A 101 11.31 -3.21 -0.31
C ALA A 101 12.74 -2.98 0.18
N THR A 102 13.28 -3.87 1.02
CA THR A 102 14.69 -3.83 1.42
C THR A 102 15.61 -4.03 0.21
N TYR A 103 15.34 -5.03 -0.63
CA TYR A 103 16.25 -5.42 -1.72
C TYR A 103 15.99 -4.77 -3.09
N LEU A 104 14.81 -4.20 -3.31
CA LEU A 104 14.46 -3.54 -4.58
C LEU A 104 14.61 -2.03 -4.49
N GLY A 105 14.98 -1.40 -5.60
CA GLY A 105 14.99 0.06 -5.71
C GLY A 105 13.59 0.67 -5.57
N GLY A 106 13.48 1.90 -5.08
CA GLY A 106 12.21 2.56 -4.83
C GLY A 106 11.31 2.69 -6.07
N SER A 107 11.89 3.02 -7.23
CA SER A 107 11.16 3.07 -8.50
C SER A 107 10.62 1.69 -8.89
N LEU A 108 11.44 0.65 -8.82
CA LEU A 108 11.04 -0.71 -9.16
C LEU A 108 9.96 -1.24 -8.21
N LEU A 109 10.05 -0.92 -6.91
CA LEU A 109 9.04 -1.25 -5.90
C LEU A 109 7.66 -0.67 -6.27
N ILE A 110 7.59 0.61 -6.63
CA ILE A 110 6.33 1.28 -7.04
C ILE A 110 5.76 0.67 -8.33
N LEU A 111 6.63 0.37 -9.31
CA LEU A 111 6.20 -0.21 -10.58
C LEU A 111 5.66 -1.63 -10.38
N LEU A 112 6.38 -2.49 -9.67
CA LEU A 112 5.95 -3.87 -9.40
C LEU A 112 4.68 -3.93 -8.57
N GLY A 113 4.43 -2.95 -7.70
CA GLY A 113 3.14 -2.81 -6.99
C GLY A 113 1.93 -2.71 -7.92
N GLN A 114 2.10 -2.25 -9.16
CA GLN A 114 1.01 -2.20 -10.15
C GLN A 114 0.58 -3.59 -10.65
N ALA A 115 1.35 -4.65 -10.34
CA ALA A 115 0.94 -6.04 -10.58
C ALA A 115 -0.33 -6.41 -9.80
N ALA A 116 -0.67 -5.67 -8.74
CA ALA A 116 -1.94 -5.81 -8.04
C ALA A 116 -3.16 -5.64 -8.96
N ILE A 117 -3.09 -4.88 -10.06
CA ILE A 117 -4.21 -4.67 -11.00
C ILE A 117 -4.63 -5.96 -11.71
N PRO A 118 -3.76 -6.64 -12.49
CA PRO A 118 -4.15 -7.89 -13.13
C PRO A 118 -4.48 -8.99 -12.12
N ILE A 119 -3.78 -9.03 -10.98
CA ILE A 119 -3.99 -10.03 -9.94
C ILE A 119 -5.36 -9.83 -9.25
N SER A 120 -5.70 -8.62 -8.84
CA SER A 120 -7.01 -8.30 -8.26
C SER A 120 -8.16 -8.62 -9.22
N MET A 121 -8.03 -8.25 -10.50
CA MET A 121 -9.02 -8.57 -11.52
C MET A 121 -9.25 -10.09 -11.64
N LEU A 122 -8.17 -10.87 -11.66
CA LEU A 122 -8.25 -12.33 -11.71
C LEU A 122 -8.94 -12.91 -10.45
N ILE A 123 -8.51 -12.49 -9.26
CA ILE A 123 -9.03 -12.98 -7.99
C ILE A 123 -10.50 -12.61 -7.81
N SER A 124 -10.88 -11.36 -8.11
CA SER A 124 -12.27 -10.92 -8.02
C SER A 124 -13.15 -11.60 -9.08
N SER A 125 -12.65 -11.82 -10.30
CA SER A 125 -13.36 -12.64 -11.29
C SER A 125 -13.61 -14.08 -10.80
N LEU A 126 -12.69 -14.67 -10.03
CA LEU A 126 -12.84 -16.04 -9.52
C LEU A 126 -13.75 -16.10 -8.28
N LEU A 127 -13.63 -15.16 -7.34
CA LEU A 127 -14.31 -15.21 -6.04
C LEU A 127 -15.68 -14.53 -6.01
N LEU A 128 -15.86 -13.47 -6.80
CA LEU A 128 -17.08 -12.66 -6.90
C LEU A 128 -17.81 -12.87 -8.23
N LYS A 129 -17.18 -13.54 -9.22
CA LYS A 129 -17.72 -13.70 -10.59
C LYS A 129 -18.06 -12.35 -11.24
N ALA A 130 -17.30 -11.31 -10.90
CA ALA A 130 -17.45 -9.97 -11.44
C ALA A 130 -17.21 -9.98 -12.97
N LYS A 131 -18.01 -9.19 -13.70
CA LYS A 131 -17.85 -8.99 -15.15
C LYS A 131 -17.16 -7.66 -15.40
N TYR A 132 -16.09 -7.69 -16.16
CA TYR A 132 -15.28 -6.52 -16.47
C TYR A 132 -15.55 -6.03 -17.90
N SER A 133 -15.39 -4.72 -18.10
CA SER A 133 -15.51 -4.11 -19.42
C SER A 133 -14.27 -4.41 -20.28
N SER A 134 -14.44 -4.47 -21.61
CA SER A 134 -13.34 -4.71 -22.55
C SER A 134 -12.16 -3.75 -22.36
N TYR A 135 -12.42 -2.50 -21.96
CA TYR A 135 -11.36 -1.51 -21.69
C TYR A 135 -10.50 -1.86 -20.46
N GLN A 136 -11.09 -2.46 -19.43
CA GLN A 136 -10.35 -2.86 -18.23
C GLN A 136 -9.41 -4.02 -18.53
N TYR A 137 -9.83 -4.97 -19.37
CA TYR A 137 -8.95 -6.04 -19.87
C TYR A 137 -7.79 -5.48 -20.69
N VAL A 138 -8.05 -4.53 -21.59
CA VAL A 138 -6.98 -3.85 -22.36
C VAL A 138 -6.00 -3.14 -21.43
N GLY A 139 -6.50 -2.38 -20.44
CA GLY A 139 -5.67 -1.72 -19.44
C GLY A 139 -4.78 -2.71 -18.66
N ALA A 140 -5.35 -3.82 -18.19
CA ALA A 140 -4.61 -4.86 -17.45
C ALA A 140 -3.52 -5.55 -18.30
N VAL A 141 -3.80 -5.80 -19.59
CA VAL A 141 -2.80 -6.35 -20.52
C VAL A 141 -1.66 -5.35 -20.75
N VAL A 142 -1.97 -4.08 -20.94
CA VAL A 142 -0.96 -3.02 -21.14
C VAL A 142 -0.07 -2.86 -19.90
N VAL A 143 -0.66 -2.88 -18.69
CA VAL A 143 0.12 -2.87 -17.44
C VAL A 143 1.02 -4.10 -17.35
N SER A 144 0.50 -5.28 -17.67
CA SER A 144 1.26 -6.53 -17.63
C SER A 144 2.45 -6.51 -18.61
N LEU A 145 2.26 -5.97 -19.82
CA LEU A 145 3.34 -5.77 -20.79
C LEU A 145 4.40 -4.78 -20.27
N GLY A 146 3.97 -3.68 -19.66
CA GLY A 146 4.88 -2.72 -19.03
C GLY A 146 5.74 -3.36 -17.93
N LEU A 147 5.14 -4.20 -17.08
CA LEU A 147 5.86 -4.96 -16.05
C LEU A 147 6.89 -5.93 -16.65
N LEU A 148 6.53 -6.65 -17.73
CA LEU A 148 7.47 -7.56 -18.41
C LEU A 148 8.68 -6.81 -19.00
N ILE A 149 8.47 -5.61 -19.55
CA ILE A 149 9.56 -4.77 -20.07
C ILE A 149 10.49 -4.33 -18.95
N VAL A 150 9.94 -3.89 -17.82
CA VAL A 150 10.73 -3.46 -16.65
C VAL A 150 11.53 -4.63 -16.08
N LEU A 151 10.91 -5.79 -15.88
CA LEU A 151 11.59 -7.00 -15.41
C LEU A 151 12.68 -7.48 -16.37
N GLY A 152 12.41 -7.48 -17.68
CA GLY A 152 13.37 -7.86 -18.71
C GLY A 152 14.52 -6.86 -18.88
N SER A 153 14.41 -5.65 -18.31
CA SER A 153 15.46 -4.64 -18.34
C SER A 153 16.36 -4.67 -17.09
N GLY A 154 16.00 -5.46 -16.08
CA GLY A 154 16.75 -5.61 -14.81
C GLY A 154 18.13 -6.28 -14.93
N ASP A 155 18.58 -6.60 -16.14
CA ASP A 155 19.87 -7.22 -16.43
C ASP A 155 21.02 -6.19 -16.51
N SER A 156 20.79 -4.90 -16.26
CA SER A 156 21.79 -3.84 -16.52
C SER A 156 21.89 -2.70 -15.49
N SER A 157 21.12 -2.71 -14.39
CA SER A 157 20.88 -1.49 -13.58
C SER A 157 21.25 -1.56 -12.09
N SER A 158 22.04 -2.52 -11.60
CA SER A 158 22.55 -2.47 -10.22
C SER A 158 24.08 -2.42 -10.14
N HIS A 159 24.60 -1.21 -9.88
CA HIS A 159 25.98 -0.97 -9.43
C HIS A 159 26.20 -1.32 -7.94
N THR A 160 25.26 -1.99 -7.30
CA THR A 160 25.43 -2.67 -6.01
C THR A 160 25.56 -4.15 -6.30
N GLY A 161 26.48 -4.85 -5.61
CA GLY A 161 26.85 -6.26 -5.86
C GLY A 161 25.75 -7.31 -5.65
N THR A 162 24.48 -6.94 -5.78
CA THR A 162 23.34 -7.85 -5.81
C THR A 162 23.34 -8.59 -7.14
N SER A 163 23.44 -9.92 -7.09
CA SER A 163 23.36 -10.75 -8.30
C SER A 163 22.04 -10.49 -9.04
N SER A 164 22.07 -10.43 -10.38
CA SER A 164 20.86 -10.22 -11.22
C SER A 164 19.74 -11.21 -10.87
N HIS A 165 20.11 -12.43 -10.46
CA HIS A 165 19.20 -13.44 -9.94
C HIS A 165 18.46 -13.03 -8.67
N MET A 166 19.12 -12.36 -7.71
CA MET A 166 18.47 -11.86 -6.49
C MET A 166 17.47 -10.75 -6.80
N LEU A 167 17.78 -9.83 -7.72
CA LEU A 167 16.85 -8.78 -8.14
C LEU A 167 15.58 -9.36 -8.76
N VAL A 168 15.73 -10.33 -9.67
CA VAL A 168 14.59 -11.02 -10.30
C VAL A 168 13.79 -11.79 -9.24
N LEU A 169 14.47 -12.49 -8.32
CA LEU A 169 13.82 -13.23 -7.23
C LEU A 169 12.98 -12.31 -6.36
N TRP A 170 13.54 -11.20 -5.87
CA TRP A 170 12.80 -10.24 -5.03
C TRP A 170 11.69 -9.52 -5.79
N SER A 171 11.84 -9.32 -7.10
CA SER A 171 10.78 -8.80 -7.95
C SER A 171 9.60 -9.77 -8.06
N ILE A 172 9.88 -11.08 -8.20
CA ILE A 172 8.85 -12.13 -8.17
C ILE A 172 8.20 -12.18 -6.79
N VAL A 173 8.96 -12.02 -5.70
CA VAL A 173 8.43 -11.94 -4.33
C VAL A 173 7.47 -10.76 -4.17
N MET A 174 7.78 -9.58 -4.72
CA MET A 174 6.84 -8.45 -4.72
C MET A 174 5.55 -8.77 -5.46
N ILE A 175 5.64 -9.34 -6.67
CA ILE A 175 4.45 -9.68 -7.46
C ILE A 175 3.62 -10.74 -6.73
N PHE A 176 4.29 -11.73 -6.13
CA PHE A 176 3.63 -12.76 -5.34
C PHE A 176 2.95 -12.17 -4.09
N SER A 177 3.55 -11.17 -3.44
CA SER A 177 2.95 -10.47 -2.29
C SER A 177 1.63 -9.76 -2.62
N CYS A 178 1.42 -9.40 -3.89
CA CYS A 178 0.17 -8.81 -4.34
C CYS A 178 -0.99 -9.82 -4.31
N VAL A 179 -0.72 -11.13 -4.38
CA VAL A 179 -1.76 -12.19 -4.34
C VAL A 179 -2.48 -12.23 -2.98
N PRO A 180 -1.81 -12.44 -1.83
CA PRO A 180 -2.48 -12.43 -0.52
C PRO A 180 -3.09 -11.07 -0.20
N MET A 181 -2.46 -9.97 -0.60
CA MET A 181 -3.01 -8.61 -0.46
C MET A 181 -4.35 -8.46 -1.21
N CYS A 182 -4.39 -8.83 -2.50
CA CYS A 182 -5.61 -8.75 -3.30
C CYS A 182 -6.67 -9.74 -2.78
N LEU A 183 -6.26 -10.92 -2.32
CA LEU A 183 -7.14 -11.91 -1.72
C LEU A 183 -7.80 -11.37 -0.44
N SER A 184 -7.04 -10.73 0.44
CA SER A 184 -7.55 -10.07 1.64
C SER A 184 -8.57 -8.99 1.28
N SER A 185 -8.23 -8.16 0.29
CA SER A 185 -9.09 -7.06 -0.19
C SER A 185 -10.43 -7.56 -0.75
N VAL A 186 -10.41 -8.54 -1.64
CA VAL A 186 -11.63 -9.15 -2.22
C VAL A 186 -12.42 -9.91 -1.15
N TYR A 187 -11.73 -10.48 -0.15
CA TYR A 187 -12.39 -11.11 0.98
C TYR A 187 -13.08 -10.09 1.90
N LYS A 188 -12.47 -8.91 2.13
CA LYS A 188 -13.12 -7.77 2.83
C LYS A 188 -14.42 -7.40 2.13
N GLU A 189 -14.39 -7.20 0.82
CA GLU A 189 -15.57 -6.91 -0.01
C GLU A 189 -16.65 -7.99 0.11
N LYS A 190 -16.28 -9.28 -0.05
CA LYS A 190 -17.25 -10.37 0.03
C LYS A 190 -17.85 -10.59 1.43
N ALA A 191 -17.05 -10.39 2.47
CA ALA A 191 -17.44 -10.71 3.84
C ALA A 191 -18.23 -9.59 4.52
N LEU A 192 -18.09 -8.35 4.01
CA LEU A 192 -18.58 -7.11 4.60
C LEU A 192 -19.38 -6.22 3.63
N GLY A 193 -19.48 -6.54 2.34
CA GLY A 193 -20.06 -5.67 1.30
C GLY A 193 -21.53 -5.27 1.48
N GLU A 194 -22.25 -5.87 2.42
CA GLU A 194 -23.62 -5.47 2.79
C GLU A 194 -23.69 -4.84 4.21
N THR A 195 -22.59 -4.84 4.96
CA THR A 195 -22.56 -4.36 6.34
C THR A 195 -21.79 -3.05 6.43
N GLU A 196 -22.50 -2.02 6.89
CA GLU A 196 -21.90 -0.76 7.24
C GLU A 196 -20.92 -0.92 8.43
N LEU A 197 -19.61 -0.90 8.16
CA LEU A 197 -18.53 -0.95 9.16
C LEU A 197 -17.64 0.29 9.14
N ASP A 198 -17.45 0.91 10.31
CA ASP A 198 -16.36 1.88 10.50
C ASP A 198 -15.04 1.16 10.28
N ALA A 199 -14.19 1.69 9.43
CA ALA A 199 -13.04 0.90 9.06
C ALA A 199 -11.79 1.20 9.85
N VAL A 200 -11.73 2.29 10.61
CA VAL A 200 -10.74 2.37 11.70
C VAL A 200 -10.97 1.22 12.67
N TYR A 201 -12.23 0.87 12.95
CA TYR A 201 -12.58 -0.34 13.72
C TYR A 201 -12.17 -1.63 13.01
N LEU A 202 -12.50 -1.79 11.72
CA LEU A 202 -12.13 -2.97 10.91
C LEU A 202 -10.60 -3.18 10.92
N ASN A 203 -9.87 -2.15 10.58
CA ASN A 203 -8.42 -2.15 10.52
C ASN A 203 -7.77 -2.33 11.87
N GLY A 204 -8.31 -1.72 12.94
CA GLY A 204 -7.78 -1.91 14.28
C GLY A 204 -7.82 -3.38 14.71
N TRP A 205 -8.89 -4.11 14.36
CA TRP A 205 -8.96 -5.55 14.61
C TRP A 205 -8.09 -6.36 13.65
N ILE A 206 -8.04 -5.99 12.37
CA ILE A 206 -7.13 -6.63 11.40
C ILE A 206 -5.69 -6.50 11.87
N ALA A 207 -5.25 -5.30 12.29
CA ALA A 207 -3.90 -5.03 12.78
C ALA A 207 -3.55 -5.85 14.03
N VAL A 208 -4.50 -6.07 14.94
CA VAL A 208 -4.29 -6.98 16.08
C VAL A 208 -4.03 -8.41 15.62
N PHE A 209 -4.84 -8.93 14.69
CA PHE A 209 -4.62 -10.26 14.14
C PHE A 209 -3.36 -10.32 13.27
N GLN A 210 -3.08 -9.29 12.49
CA GLN A 210 -1.89 -9.15 11.65
C GLN A 210 -0.62 -9.16 12.48
N PHE A 211 -0.60 -8.47 13.63
CA PHE A 211 0.51 -8.52 14.58
C PHE A 211 0.64 -9.92 15.21
N LEU A 212 -0.49 -10.53 15.61
CA LEU A 212 -0.49 -11.88 16.17
C LEU A 212 0.01 -12.94 15.18
N PHE A 213 -0.32 -12.82 13.89
CA PHE A 213 0.17 -13.68 12.81
C PHE A 213 1.58 -13.30 12.35
N ALA A 214 1.98 -12.03 12.50
CA ALA A 214 3.33 -11.59 12.15
C ALA A 214 4.38 -12.26 13.04
N ILE A 215 4.13 -12.40 14.35
CA ILE A 215 5.05 -13.05 15.30
C ILE A 215 5.46 -14.48 14.90
N PRO A 216 4.54 -15.42 14.57
CA PRO A 216 4.96 -16.74 14.09
C PRO A 216 5.55 -16.68 12.68
N LEU A 217 5.13 -15.73 11.84
CA LEU A 217 5.67 -15.56 10.49
C LEU A 217 7.07 -14.89 10.49
N THR A 218 7.50 -14.25 11.56
CA THR A 218 8.85 -13.69 11.66
C THR A 218 9.92 -14.77 11.68
N PHE A 219 9.60 -15.97 12.17
CA PHE A 219 10.53 -17.11 12.17
C PHE A 219 10.94 -17.54 10.75
N PRO A 220 10.02 -17.92 9.84
CA PRO A 220 10.40 -18.25 8.47
C PRO A 220 10.92 -17.03 7.70
N ALA A 221 10.41 -15.82 7.98
CA ALA A 221 10.88 -14.61 7.32
C ALA A 221 12.35 -14.31 7.63
N ALA A 222 12.78 -14.47 8.88
CA ALA A 222 14.17 -14.25 9.28
C ALA A 222 15.15 -15.26 8.68
N MET A 223 14.68 -16.44 8.27
CA MET A 223 15.50 -17.43 7.57
C MET A 223 15.71 -17.10 6.09
N VAL A 224 14.89 -16.22 5.50
CA VAL A 224 14.91 -15.90 4.06
C VAL A 224 15.69 -14.60 3.76
N GLY A 225 16.02 -13.80 4.77
CA GLY A 225 16.83 -12.59 4.59
C GLY A 225 18.29 -12.88 4.21
N ASP A 226 18.99 -11.88 3.66
CA ASP A 226 20.40 -11.96 3.25
C ASP A 226 21.34 -12.39 4.39
N HIS A 227 20.97 -12.09 5.63
CA HIS A 227 21.52 -12.72 6.83
C HIS A 227 20.49 -13.69 7.39
N PRO A 228 20.58 -15.00 7.08
CA PRO A 228 19.70 -16.00 7.66
C PRO A 228 19.99 -16.06 9.15
N VAL A 229 19.10 -15.46 9.94
CA VAL A 229 19.18 -15.47 11.40
C VAL A 229 18.56 -16.76 11.88
N SER A 230 19.30 -17.52 12.71
CA SER A 230 18.76 -18.74 13.29
C SER A 230 17.54 -18.40 14.16
N PRO A 231 16.51 -19.27 14.25
CA PRO A 231 15.34 -19.02 15.10
C PRO A 231 15.66 -18.68 16.57
N SER A 232 16.83 -19.10 17.07
CA SER A 232 17.36 -18.79 18.40
C SER A 232 17.90 -17.36 18.55
N GLU A 233 18.39 -16.76 17.47
CA GLU A 233 18.99 -15.41 17.41
C GLU A 233 17.96 -14.35 16.99
N LEU A 234 16.74 -14.78 16.64
CA LEU A 234 15.64 -13.88 16.28
C LEU A 234 15.34 -12.82 17.36
N PRO A 235 15.27 -13.15 18.67
CA PRO A 235 15.02 -12.13 19.70
C PRO A 235 16.14 -11.12 19.81
N GLU A 236 17.39 -11.56 19.59
CA GLU A 236 18.57 -10.70 19.56
C GLU A 236 18.54 -9.78 18.34
N ASN A 237 18.24 -10.31 17.15
CA ASN A 237 18.05 -9.49 15.94
C ASN A 237 16.91 -8.46 16.07
N LEU A 238 15.82 -8.79 16.76
CA LEU A 238 14.75 -7.84 17.06
C LEU A 238 15.18 -6.77 18.06
N TYR A 239 16.00 -7.15 19.06
CA TYR A 239 16.56 -6.22 20.03
C TYR A 239 17.59 -5.29 19.37
N ASP A 240 18.43 -5.81 18.50
CA ASP A 240 19.40 -5.05 17.72
C ASP A 240 18.70 -4.10 16.76
N GLY A 241 17.60 -4.53 16.12
CA GLY A 241 16.74 -3.64 15.35
C GLY A 241 16.16 -2.50 16.18
N LEU A 242 15.81 -2.76 17.45
CA LEU A 242 15.37 -1.71 18.38
C LEU A 242 16.52 -0.77 18.77
N MET A 243 17.72 -1.28 18.99
CA MET A 243 18.91 -0.46 19.27
C MET A 243 19.25 0.41 18.07
N CYS A 244 19.14 -0.14 16.85
CA CYS A 244 19.27 0.62 15.61
C CYS A 244 18.17 1.68 15.47
N TYR A 245 16.94 1.38 15.88
CA TYR A 245 15.87 2.40 15.95
C TYR A 245 16.20 3.52 16.93
N MET A 246 16.94 3.23 18.01
CA MET A 246 17.43 4.23 18.95
C MET A 246 18.73 4.93 18.51
N GLY A 247 19.23 4.63 17.31
CA GLY A 247 20.42 5.26 16.73
C GLY A 247 21.75 4.61 17.13
N GLN A 248 21.74 3.41 17.71
CA GLN A 248 22.94 2.66 18.04
C GLN A 248 23.24 1.64 16.95
N ASN A 249 24.46 1.67 16.41
CA ASN A 249 24.90 0.69 15.41
C ASN A 249 25.27 -0.62 16.12
N THR A 250 24.63 -1.71 15.71
CA THR A 250 24.85 -3.06 16.24
C THR A 250 25.77 -3.88 15.35
N ILE A 251 25.68 -3.75 14.02
CA ILE A 251 26.59 -4.39 13.07
C ILE A 251 27.62 -3.37 12.57
N THR A 252 28.82 -3.42 13.15
CA THR A 252 29.93 -2.50 12.84
C THR A 252 30.91 -3.01 11.78
N ASP A 253 30.94 -4.32 11.52
CA ASP A 253 31.84 -5.00 10.59
C ASP A 253 31.05 -5.85 9.57
N GLY A 254 31.32 -5.70 8.27
CA GLY A 254 30.66 -6.46 7.20
C GLY A 254 30.48 -5.67 5.89
N ALA A 255 29.86 -6.30 4.89
CA ALA A 255 29.55 -5.69 3.59
C ALA A 255 28.38 -4.68 3.65
N HIS A 256 27.50 -4.82 4.65
CA HIS A 256 26.35 -3.94 4.91
C HIS A 256 26.41 -3.42 6.34
N LYS A 257 27.28 -2.42 6.58
CA LYS A 257 27.42 -1.76 7.88
C LYS A 257 26.16 -0.97 8.22
N ASP A 258 25.72 -1.06 9.48
CA ASP A 258 24.58 -0.31 9.96
C ASP A 258 24.94 1.19 10.13
N ASP A 259 24.13 2.06 9.50
CA ASP A 259 24.14 3.51 9.71
C ASP A 259 22.82 3.95 10.35
N CYS A 260 22.66 3.58 11.62
CA CYS A 260 21.43 3.76 12.39
C CYS A 260 21.16 5.21 12.83
N GLU A 261 22.11 6.13 12.67
CA GLU A 261 21.97 7.54 13.07
C GLU A 261 20.73 8.22 12.44
N LYS A 262 20.37 7.82 11.20
CA LYS A 262 19.19 8.33 10.48
C LYS A 262 17.99 7.39 10.54
N ALA A 263 18.14 6.19 11.11
CA ALA A 263 17.08 5.18 11.16
C ALA A 263 15.86 5.70 11.93
N THR A 264 16.08 6.29 13.11
CA THR A 264 14.99 6.86 13.92
C THR A 264 14.16 7.88 13.13
N ILE A 265 14.84 8.76 12.39
CA ILE A 265 14.18 9.83 11.63
C ILE A 265 13.35 9.24 10.49
N TYR A 266 13.91 8.32 9.71
CA TYR A 266 13.21 7.72 8.57
C TYR A 266 12.04 6.82 8.98
N VAL A 267 12.24 5.99 10.01
CA VAL A 267 11.17 5.12 10.55
C VAL A 267 10.06 5.97 11.18
N THR A 268 10.40 6.97 11.99
CA THR A 268 9.39 7.84 12.60
C THR A 268 8.64 8.67 11.56
N ALA A 269 9.36 9.20 10.55
CA ALA A 269 8.74 9.91 9.44
C ALA A 269 7.80 8.99 8.66
N TYR A 270 8.22 7.76 8.35
CA TYR A 270 7.35 6.77 7.71
C TYR A 270 6.08 6.54 8.53
N LEU A 271 6.20 6.27 9.84
CA LEU A 271 5.04 6.05 10.71
C LEU A 271 4.08 7.25 10.71
N LEU A 272 4.61 8.48 10.79
CA LEU A 272 3.80 9.70 10.74
C LEU A 272 3.11 9.88 9.39
N PHE A 273 3.83 9.72 8.28
CA PHE A 273 3.25 9.78 6.94
C PHE A 273 2.23 8.67 6.72
N ASN A 274 2.47 7.46 7.23
CA ASN A 274 1.57 6.34 7.12
C ASN A 274 0.24 6.61 7.85
N VAL A 275 0.30 7.08 9.09
CA VAL A 275 -0.90 7.44 9.87
C VAL A 275 -1.63 8.61 9.22
N ALA A 276 -0.92 9.66 8.81
CA ALA A 276 -1.50 10.82 8.13
C ALA A 276 -2.16 10.42 6.80
N TYR A 277 -1.52 9.55 6.03
CA TYR A 277 -2.01 9.02 4.77
C TYR A 277 -3.33 8.27 4.98
N ASN A 278 -3.38 7.37 5.95
CA ASN A 278 -4.58 6.61 6.31
C ASN A 278 -5.72 7.54 6.78
N LEU A 279 -5.42 8.56 7.60
CA LEU A 279 -6.41 9.56 8.02
C LEU A 279 -6.94 10.41 6.85
N LEU A 280 -6.07 10.81 5.92
CA LEU A 280 -6.43 11.60 4.74
C LEU A 280 -7.35 10.83 3.79
N ILE A 281 -7.12 9.53 3.62
CA ILE A 281 -8.00 8.63 2.85
C ILE A 281 -9.42 8.66 3.43
N ILE A 282 -9.55 8.39 4.73
CA ILE A 282 -10.82 8.41 5.47
C ILE A 282 -11.52 9.76 5.28
N LEU A 283 -10.77 10.87 5.44
CA LEU A 283 -11.31 12.22 5.29
C LEU A 283 -11.81 12.47 3.85
N ILE A 284 -11.06 12.04 2.83
CA ILE A 284 -11.42 12.21 1.42
C ILE A 284 -12.61 11.33 1.05
N LEU A 285 -12.71 10.10 1.56
CA LEU A 285 -13.87 9.25 1.32
C LEU A 285 -15.12 9.83 2.01
N LYS A 286 -14.97 10.36 3.23
CA LYS A 286 -16.07 10.94 4.01
C LYS A 286 -16.61 12.25 3.44
N PHE A 287 -15.74 13.15 2.97
CA PHE A 287 -16.13 14.49 2.51
C PHE A 287 -16.05 14.69 0.99
N GLY A 288 -15.35 13.80 0.29
CA GLY A 288 -15.10 13.87 -1.15
C GLY A 288 -15.78 12.74 -1.90
N SER A 289 -15.26 12.44 -3.10
CA SER A 289 -15.66 11.30 -3.90
C SER A 289 -14.50 10.33 -4.04
N ALA A 290 -14.80 9.04 -4.17
CA ALA A 290 -13.81 8.03 -4.46
C ALA A 290 -12.93 8.46 -5.66
N ASN A 291 -13.51 9.05 -6.69
CA ASN A 291 -12.80 9.51 -7.90
C ASN A 291 -11.61 10.46 -7.63
N ILE A 292 -11.69 11.31 -6.60
CA ILE A 292 -10.58 12.21 -6.24
C ILE A 292 -9.41 11.40 -5.65
N LEU A 293 -9.72 10.42 -4.81
CA LEU A 293 -8.74 9.49 -4.26
C LEU A 293 -8.06 8.70 -5.38
N TRP A 294 -8.83 8.17 -6.34
CA TRP A 294 -8.32 7.47 -7.53
C TRP A 294 -7.33 8.29 -8.33
N LEU A 295 -7.69 9.55 -8.58
CA LEU A 295 -6.86 10.47 -9.34
C LEU A 295 -5.55 10.74 -8.60
N ALA A 296 -5.60 10.95 -7.28
CA ALA A 296 -4.42 11.16 -6.45
C ALA A 296 -3.48 9.94 -6.52
N MET A 297 -4.02 8.74 -6.34
CA MET A 297 -3.26 7.48 -6.41
C MET A 297 -2.63 7.25 -7.79
N THR A 298 -3.34 7.58 -8.88
CA THR A 298 -2.77 7.48 -10.24
C THR A 298 -1.59 8.42 -10.44
N ILE A 299 -1.64 9.62 -9.86
CA ILE A 299 -0.57 10.61 -9.99
C ILE A 299 0.60 10.32 -9.05
N MET A 300 0.38 9.62 -7.93
CA MET A 300 1.46 9.19 -7.04
C MET A 300 2.44 8.23 -7.72
N VAL A 301 1.98 7.34 -8.60
CA VAL A 301 2.85 6.36 -9.29
C VAL A 301 3.95 7.02 -10.12
N PRO A 302 3.66 7.94 -11.07
CA PRO A 302 4.71 8.60 -11.84
C PRO A 302 5.51 9.58 -10.99
N LEU A 303 4.88 10.31 -10.06
CA LEU A 303 5.60 11.23 -9.18
C LEU A 303 6.56 10.50 -8.26
N GLY A 304 6.18 9.33 -7.75
CA GLY A 304 7.05 8.44 -6.99
C GLY A 304 8.26 8.01 -7.79
N ASN A 305 8.03 7.57 -9.02
CA ASN A 305 9.14 7.16 -9.89
C ASN A 305 10.09 8.33 -10.16
N VAL A 306 9.59 9.53 -10.47
CA VAL A 306 10.42 10.73 -10.65
C VAL A 306 11.10 11.16 -9.34
N ALA A 307 10.44 11.05 -8.19
CA ALA A 307 11.02 11.40 -6.90
C ALA A 307 12.31 10.60 -6.60
N PHE A 308 12.30 9.30 -6.91
CA PHE A 308 13.46 8.41 -6.78
C PHE A 308 14.61 8.68 -7.78
N THR A 309 14.43 9.60 -8.73
CA THR A 309 15.47 10.02 -9.68
C THR A 309 16.19 11.29 -9.27
N PHE A 310 15.62 12.08 -8.36
CA PHE A 310 16.23 13.34 -7.96
C PHE A 310 17.49 13.10 -7.12
N PRO A 311 18.54 13.93 -7.30
CA PRO A 311 19.82 13.78 -6.60
C PRO A 311 19.75 14.07 -5.10
N PHE A 312 18.61 14.58 -4.61
CA PHE A 312 18.35 14.77 -3.18
C PHE A 312 18.06 13.44 -2.46
N MET A 313 17.71 12.38 -3.20
CA MET A 313 17.28 11.11 -2.64
C MET A 313 18.46 10.13 -2.42
N PRO A 314 18.56 9.47 -1.24
CA PRO A 314 19.48 8.35 -1.05
C PRO A 314 19.24 7.27 -2.10
N GLU A 315 20.31 6.73 -2.69
CA GLU A 315 20.26 5.73 -3.77
C GLU A 315 19.52 6.20 -5.04
N HIS A 316 19.77 7.43 -5.51
CA HIS A 316 19.26 7.89 -6.79
C HIS A 316 19.54 6.88 -7.92
N GLN A 317 18.50 6.46 -8.64
CA GLN A 317 18.65 5.57 -9.80
C GLN A 317 18.47 6.39 -11.08
N PRO A 318 19.53 6.57 -11.91
CA PRO A 318 19.37 7.26 -13.18
C PRO A 318 18.50 6.41 -14.11
N LEU A 319 17.36 6.95 -14.53
CA LEU A 319 16.41 6.25 -15.40
C LEU A 319 17.07 5.88 -16.73
N HIS A 320 17.15 4.58 -17.00
CA HIS A 320 17.51 4.10 -18.33
C HIS A 320 16.32 4.21 -19.29
N ALA A 321 16.60 4.36 -20.59
CA ALA A 321 15.57 4.54 -21.63
C ALA A 321 14.51 3.42 -21.65
N LYS A 322 14.88 2.21 -21.22
CA LYS A 322 13.97 1.06 -21.13
C LYS A 322 13.03 1.16 -19.92
N ASP A 323 13.48 1.66 -18.78
CA ASP A 323 12.64 1.90 -17.59
C ASP A 323 11.63 3.02 -17.85
N ILE A 324 12.04 4.05 -18.60
CA ILE A 324 11.15 5.12 -19.08
C ILE A 324 10.07 4.54 -19.99
N THR A 325 10.46 3.64 -20.90
CA THR A 325 9.50 2.97 -21.80
C THR A 325 8.50 2.14 -20.98
N GLY A 326 8.97 1.33 -20.03
CA GLY A 326 8.11 0.56 -19.12
C GLY A 326 7.16 1.43 -18.31
N LEU A 327 7.66 2.54 -17.75
CA LEU A 327 6.88 3.53 -17.02
C LEU A 327 5.77 4.13 -17.89
N VAL A 328 6.07 4.51 -19.14
CA VAL A 328 5.06 5.05 -20.08
C VAL A 328 3.96 4.03 -20.37
N PHE A 329 4.31 2.76 -20.58
CA PHE A 329 3.32 1.69 -20.78
C PHE A 329 2.45 1.49 -19.55
N ILE A 330 3.03 1.46 -18.34
CA ILE A 330 2.27 1.31 -17.09
C ILE A 330 1.34 2.51 -16.90
N MET A 331 1.80 3.73 -17.16
CA MET A 331 0.98 4.94 -17.09
C MET A 331 -0.19 4.92 -18.08
N LEU A 332 0.06 4.51 -19.32
CA LEU A 332 -0.98 4.36 -20.33
C LEU A 332 -2.00 3.30 -19.93
N GLY A 333 -1.53 2.15 -19.42
CA GLY A 333 -2.37 1.06 -18.95
C GLY A 333 -3.26 1.47 -17.77
N LEU A 334 -2.70 2.19 -16.79
CA LEU A 334 -3.44 2.77 -15.66
C LEU A 334 -4.51 3.76 -16.11
N PHE A 335 -4.16 4.62 -17.07
CA PHE A 335 -5.10 5.61 -17.60
C PHE A 335 -6.27 4.93 -18.31
N VAL A 336 -5.98 3.95 -19.19
CA VAL A 336 -7.00 3.17 -19.90
C VAL A 336 -7.87 2.38 -18.92
N TYR A 337 -7.27 1.75 -17.92
CA TYR A 337 -7.97 0.97 -16.91
C TYR A 337 -8.95 1.83 -16.08
N ARG A 338 -8.51 3.01 -15.63
CA ARG A 338 -9.28 3.85 -14.69
C ARG A 338 -10.25 4.81 -15.36
N PHE A 339 -9.87 5.45 -16.47
CA PHE A 339 -10.65 6.55 -17.05
C PHE A 339 -11.43 6.17 -18.31
N MET A 340 -10.99 5.17 -19.08
CA MET A 340 -11.63 4.85 -20.36
C MET A 340 -13.07 4.34 -20.19
N GLY A 341 -13.36 3.63 -19.09
CA GLY A 341 -14.71 3.18 -18.75
C GLY A 341 -15.67 4.35 -18.49
N GLU A 342 -15.25 5.35 -17.72
CA GLU A 342 -16.06 6.54 -17.42
C GLU A 342 -16.25 7.45 -18.63
N MET A 343 -15.19 7.65 -19.43
CA MET A 343 -15.27 8.46 -20.65
C MET A 343 -16.22 7.85 -21.68
N THR A 344 -16.19 6.52 -21.86
CA THR A 344 -17.07 5.84 -22.82
C THR A 344 -18.54 5.92 -22.38
N ASN A 345 -18.81 5.76 -21.09
CA ASN A 345 -20.15 5.90 -20.51
C ASN A 345 -20.68 7.34 -20.61
N SER A 346 -19.83 8.35 -20.41
CA SER A 346 -20.20 9.77 -20.59
C SER A 346 -20.43 10.15 -22.06
N TRP A 347 -19.75 9.50 -22.99
CA TRP A 347 -19.95 9.73 -24.44
C TRP A 347 -21.26 9.16 -24.97
N HIS A 348 -21.82 8.11 -24.35
CA HIS A 348 -23.04 7.46 -24.81
C HIS A 348 -24.33 7.92 -24.09
N LYS A 349 -24.25 8.82 -23.10
CA LYS A 349 -25.43 9.43 -22.44
C LYS A 349 -25.17 10.90 -22.07
N PRO A 350 -25.97 11.88 -22.54
CA PRO A 350 -26.10 13.16 -21.85
C PRO A 350 -26.86 12.91 -20.53
N GLN A 351 -26.28 13.37 -19.41
CA GLN A 351 -26.67 13.04 -18.02
C GLN A 351 -28.18 13.15 -17.69
N PRO A 352 -28.64 12.43 -16.64
CA PRO A 352 -28.63 13.07 -15.33
C PRO A 352 -27.71 12.36 -14.31
N ILE A 353 -27.24 13.18 -13.38
CA ILE A 353 -26.51 12.84 -12.16
C ILE A 353 -27.35 11.86 -11.32
N HIS A 354 -26.67 10.91 -10.65
CA HIS A 354 -27.17 9.80 -9.83
C HIS A 354 -27.23 8.43 -10.55
N ALA A 355 -26.12 7.70 -10.47
CA ALA A 355 -26.11 6.24 -10.39
C ALA A 355 -24.71 5.80 -9.92
N GLY A 356 -24.52 5.69 -8.60
CA GLY A 356 -23.46 4.85 -8.06
C GLY A 356 -23.83 3.42 -8.37
N THR A 357 -23.07 2.75 -9.23
CA THR A 357 -23.28 1.31 -9.47
C THR A 357 -22.03 0.71 -10.12
N ALA A 358 -21.48 -0.30 -9.44
CA ALA A 358 -20.53 -1.32 -9.89
C ALA A 358 -19.11 -0.89 -10.32
N VAL A 359 -18.88 0.36 -10.74
CA VAL A 359 -17.53 0.82 -11.19
C VAL A 359 -16.69 1.38 -10.03
N ASP A 360 -17.34 1.89 -8.97
CA ASP A 360 -16.67 2.39 -7.76
C ASP A 360 -16.25 1.27 -6.79
N GLU A 361 -16.95 0.12 -6.81
CA GLU A 361 -16.66 -1.04 -5.93
C GLU A 361 -15.45 -1.86 -6.41
N LEU A 362 -15.25 -1.94 -7.72
CA LEU A 362 -14.07 -2.59 -8.32
C LEU A 362 -12.78 -1.78 -8.17
N LYS A 363 -12.95 -0.50 -7.86
CA LYS A 363 -11.89 0.42 -7.59
C LYS A 363 -11.36 0.15 -6.17
N GLN A 364 -12.20 0.00 -5.14
CA GLN A 364 -11.75 -0.30 -3.76
C GLN A 364 -10.58 -1.29 -3.57
N PRO A 365 -10.41 -2.38 -4.34
CA PRO A 365 -9.25 -3.27 -4.22
C PRO A 365 -7.86 -2.68 -4.56
N LEU A 366 -7.73 -1.58 -5.34
CA LEU A 366 -6.42 -0.89 -5.50
C LEU A 366 -6.21 0.26 -4.52
N ILE A 367 -7.29 0.74 -3.91
CA ILE A 367 -7.20 1.51 -2.69
C ILE A 367 -6.60 0.56 -1.65
N SER A 368 -7.20 -0.60 -1.39
CA SER A 368 -6.74 -1.53 -0.37
C SER A 368 -5.36 -2.17 -0.59
N SER A 369 -4.78 -2.08 -1.79
CA SER A 369 -3.38 -2.49 -2.05
C SER A 369 -2.34 -1.49 -1.57
N ASP A 370 -2.67 -0.20 -1.55
CA ASP A 370 -1.86 0.85 -0.90
C ASP A 370 -2.37 1.18 0.50
N ILE A 371 -3.48 0.57 0.88
CA ILE A 371 -4.34 0.89 2.00
C ILE A 371 -4.68 -0.46 2.65
N ASP A 372 -3.70 -1.07 3.29
CA ASP A 372 -4.03 -1.80 4.52
C ASP A 372 -4.37 -0.75 5.57
N ASN A 373 -5.51 -0.09 5.34
CA ASN A 373 -6.35 0.63 6.27
C ASN A 373 -7.62 1.12 5.58
N SER A 374 -8.52 0.17 5.35
CA SER A 374 -9.87 0.35 4.80
C SER A 374 -10.63 1.55 5.38
N ASP A 375 -11.56 2.08 4.58
CA ASP A 375 -12.77 2.83 4.94
C ASP A 375 -13.86 2.53 3.91
N ASP A 376 -15.09 2.32 4.41
CA ASP A 376 -16.33 2.65 3.70
C ASP A 376 -17.54 2.67 4.64
N LEU A 377 -18.10 3.87 4.86
CA LEU A 377 -19.51 4.09 5.20
C LEU A 377 -20.05 5.37 4.55
N ASN A 378 -21.08 5.21 3.72
CA ASN A 378 -22.10 6.25 3.49
C ASN A 378 -23.03 6.26 4.73
N ARG A 379 -23.31 7.42 5.35
CA ARG A 379 -24.36 8.42 5.08
C ARG A 379 -25.80 7.90 5.21
N ASP A 380 -26.38 8.22 6.36
CA ASP A 380 -27.63 8.99 6.43
C ASP A 380 -27.51 10.13 7.46
N VAL A 381 -28.14 11.26 7.11
CA VAL A 381 -28.13 12.64 7.67
C VAL A 381 -27.04 13.59 7.14
#